data_AF-A0A528TKW1-F1
#
_entry.id   AF-A0A528TKW1-F1
#
_cell.length_a   1.000
_cell.length_b   1.000
_cell.length_c   1.000
_cell.angle_alpha   90.00
_cell.angle_beta   90.00
_cell.angle_gamma   90.00
#
_symmetry.space_group_name_H-M   'P 1'
#
loop_
_entity.id
_entity.type
_entity.pdbx_description
1 polymer ?
#
loop_
_entity_poly.entity_id
_entity_poly.type
_entity_poly.pdbx_seq_one_letter_code
_entity_poly.pdbx_strand_id
1 'polypeptide(L)'
;TEKVIAKYRPLVDAVIAKYLSRLEGNTVMLYVGGLRPRHVVTAYEDLGMVIVGTGYEFAHSDDYQRTGHYVKNGTLIYDDVTGYELEKFIEGIRPNLVGSGIKEKYPVQKMGIPFRQMHSWDYSGPYHGYDGFAIFARDVDL
;
A
#
# COMPACT_ATOMS: atom_id res chain seq x y z
N THR A 1 -1.30 -27.88 -1.75
CA THR A 1 -1.28 -26.45 -2.12
C THR A 1 -2.41 -26.12 -3.09
N GLU A 2 -2.49 -26.73 -4.26
CA GLU A 2 -3.54 -26.47 -5.27
C GLU A 2 -5.00 -26.55 -4.78
N LYS A 3 -5.33 -27.52 -3.91
CA LYS A 3 -6.70 -27.63 -3.35
C LYS A 3 -7.13 -26.40 -2.56
N VAL A 4 -6.20 -25.76 -1.85
CA VAL A 4 -6.51 -24.54 -1.06
C VAL A 4 -6.65 -23.34 -1.99
N ILE A 5 -5.80 -23.23 -3.01
CA ILE A 5 -5.91 -22.17 -4.03
C ILE A 5 -7.27 -22.25 -4.72
N ALA A 6 -7.66 -23.44 -5.20
CA ALA A 6 -8.97 -23.64 -5.83
C ALA A 6 -10.15 -23.32 -4.90
N LYS A 7 -10.03 -23.63 -3.60
CA LYS A 7 -11.05 -23.29 -2.60
C LYS A 7 -11.25 -21.78 -2.47
N TYR A 8 -10.18 -20.98 -2.47
CA TYR A 8 -10.25 -19.54 -2.21
C TYR A 8 -10.31 -18.68 -3.48
N ARG A 9 -10.03 -19.24 -4.66
CA ARG A 9 -10.12 -18.52 -5.93
C ARG A 9 -11.47 -17.78 -6.10
N PRO A 10 -12.65 -18.40 -5.87
CA PRO A 10 -13.92 -17.69 -6.00
C PRO A 10 -14.08 -16.51 -5.04
N LEU A 11 -13.49 -16.58 -3.84
CA LEU A 11 -13.51 -15.47 -2.87
C LEU A 11 -12.69 -14.30 -3.39
N VAL A 12 -11.47 -14.55 -3.86
CA VAL A 12 -10.58 -13.51 -4.40
C VAL A 12 -11.21 -12.87 -5.63
N ASP A 13 -11.72 -13.68 -6.57
CA ASP A 13 -12.36 -13.19 -7.78
C ASP A 13 -13.58 -12.30 -7.47
N ALA A 14 -14.38 -12.66 -6.46
CA ALA A 14 -15.51 -11.84 -6.02
C ALA A 14 -15.07 -10.51 -5.37
N VAL A 15 -13.96 -10.52 -4.60
CA VAL A 15 -13.39 -9.30 -4.02
C VAL A 15 -12.89 -8.37 -5.14
N ILE A 16 -12.12 -8.88 -6.08
CA ILE A 16 -11.62 -8.11 -7.23
C ILE A 16 -12.80 -7.56 -8.04
N ALA A 17 -13.78 -8.39 -8.39
CA ALA A 17 -14.96 -7.95 -9.15
C ALA A 17 -15.74 -6.83 -8.44
N LYS A 18 -15.74 -6.82 -7.10
CA LYS A 18 -16.43 -5.79 -6.32
C LYS A 18 -15.66 -4.46 -6.26
N TYR A 19 -14.35 -4.48 -6.08
CA TYR A 19 -13.57 -3.27 -5.76
C TYR A 19 -12.71 -2.74 -6.90
N LEU A 20 -12.33 -3.56 -7.89
CA LEU A 20 -11.40 -3.16 -8.96
C LEU A 20 -11.85 -1.89 -9.69
N SER A 21 -13.10 -1.83 -10.15
CA SER A 21 -13.63 -0.66 -10.89
C SER A 21 -13.61 0.67 -10.11
N ARG A 22 -13.46 0.63 -8.79
CA ARG A 22 -13.40 1.82 -7.91
C ARG A 22 -11.97 2.26 -7.61
N LEU A 23 -11.02 1.34 -7.77
CA LEU A 23 -9.64 1.49 -7.34
C LEU A 23 -8.64 1.49 -8.51
N GLU A 24 -9.04 0.99 -9.68
CA GLU A 24 -8.17 0.87 -10.84
C GLU A 24 -7.59 2.23 -11.24
N GLY A 25 -6.27 2.28 -11.38
CA GLY A 25 -5.51 3.49 -11.72
C GLY A 25 -5.20 4.39 -10.53
N ASN A 26 -5.77 4.17 -9.34
CA ASN A 26 -5.46 4.98 -8.17
C ASN A 26 -3.98 4.80 -7.76
N THR A 27 -3.32 5.92 -7.51
CA THR A 27 -1.92 5.98 -7.14
C THR A 27 -1.73 5.96 -5.63
N VAL A 28 -0.70 5.25 -5.16
CA VAL A 28 -0.43 5.07 -3.73
C VAL A 28 1.02 5.40 -3.41
N MET A 29 1.22 6.10 -2.29
CA MET A 29 2.54 6.27 -1.67
C MET A 29 2.62 5.52 -0.33
N LEU A 30 3.73 4.82 -0.09
CA LEU A 30 3.95 4.01 1.12
C LEU A 30 5.16 4.49 1.92
N TYR A 31 5.03 4.61 3.24
CA TYR A 31 6.17 4.82 4.14
C TYR A 31 5.95 4.08 5.46
N VAL A 32 6.73 3.02 5.71
CA VAL A 32 6.53 2.10 6.84
C VAL A 32 7.91 1.66 7.37
N GLY A 33 7.99 0.70 8.30
CA GLY A 33 9.25 0.07 8.73
C GLY A 33 9.86 -0.86 7.67
N GLY A 34 10.66 -1.86 8.07
CA GLY A 34 11.54 -2.64 7.17
C GLY A 34 10.96 -3.67 6.17
N LEU A 35 9.64 -3.91 6.10
CA LEU A 35 9.08 -5.02 5.27
C LEU A 35 7.92 -4.60 4.37
N ARG A 36 6.85 -4.08 5.00
CA ARG A 36 5.58 -3.79 4.32
C ARG A 36 5.70 -2.89 3.08
N PRO A 37 6.63 -1.92 2.97
CA PRO A 37 6.72 -1.06 1.78
C PRO A 37 6.95 -1.80 0.45
N ARG A 38 7.52 -3.02 0.47
CA ARG A 38 7.55 -3.92 -0.71
C ARG A 38 6.47 -5.00 -0.65
N HIS A 39 6.18 -5.50 0.55
CA HIS A 39 5.45 -6.75 0.71
C HIS A 39 3.95 -6.64 0.44
N VAL A 40 3.40 -5.42 0.47
CA VAL A 40 1.98 -5.17 0.18
C VAL A 40 1.74 -4.68 -1.26
N VAL A 41 2.80 -4.46 -2.04
CA VAL A 41 2.70 -3.88 -3.40
C VAL A 41 1.74 -4.70 -4.27
N THR A 42 1.90 -6.02 -4.30
CA THR A 42 1.07 -6.89 -5.14
C THR A 42 -0.41 -6.90 -4.72
N ALA A 43 -0.72 -6.70 -3.43
CA ALA A 43 -2.11 -6.60 -2.98
C ALA A 43 -2.80 -5.32 -3.49
N TYR A 44 -2.05 -4.22 -3.63
CA TYR A 44 -2.53 -3.01 -4.30
C TYR A 44 -2.69 -3.25 -5.81
N GLU A 45 -1.74 -3.93 -6.44
CA GLU A 45 -1.79 -4.24 -7.87
C GLU A 45 -2.94 -5.19 -8.24
N ASP A 46 -3.27 -6.16 -7.39
CA ASP A 46 -4.43 -7.05 -7.55
C ASP A 46 -5.77 -6.28 -7.57
N LEU A 47 -5.78 -5.05 -7.02
CA LEU A 47 -6.91 -4.11 -7.06
C LEU A 47 -6.74 -3.01 -8.14
N GLY A 48 -5.77 -3.15 -9.04
CA GLY A 48 -5.50 -2.21 -10.13
C GLY A 48 -4.85 -0.90 -9.70
N MET A 49 -4.40 -0.78 -8.44
CA MET A 49 -3.74 0.42 -7.92
C MET A 49 -2.25 0.44 -8.28
N VAL A 50 -1.64 1.62 -8.28
CA VAL A 50 -0.25 1.83 -8.72
C VAL A 50 0.59 2.43 -7.60
N ILE A 51 1.64 1.74 -7.17
CA ILE A 51 2.61 2.26 -6.21
C ILE A 51 3.55 3.25 -6.91
N VAL A 52 3.36 4.54 -6.67
CA VAL A 52 4.16 5.62 -7.26
C VAL A 52 5.28 6.11 -6.35
N GLY A 53 5.20 5.79 -5.06
CA GLY A 53 6.28 6.00 -4.10
C GLY A 53 6.28 4.96 -2.99
N THR A 54 7.46 4.52 -2.55
CA THR A 54 7.58 3.60 -1.42
C THR A 54 8.88 3.84 -0.65
N GLY A 55 8.90 3.58 0.65
CA GLY A 55 10.10 3.75 1.44
C GLY A 55 10.03 3.20 2.85
N TYR A 56 11.17 3.22 3.52
CA TYR A 56 11.40 2.50 4.76
C TYR A 56 11.99 3.41 5.83
N GLU A 57 11.58 3.22 7.09
CA GLU A 57 12.18 3.89 8.24
C GLU A 57 13.58 3.34 8.57
N PHE A 58 13.83 2.03 8.37
CA PHE A 58 15.05 1.36 8.87
C PHE A 58 15.45 0.11 8.08
N ALA A 59 15.09 0.03 6.79
CA ALA A 59 15.45 -1.14 5.98
C ALA A 59 16.95 -1.18 5.68
N HIS A 60 17.45 -2.36 5.32
CA HIS A 60 18.84 -2.53 4.91
C HIS A 60 18.97 -2.68 3.39
N SER A 61 20.20 -2.61 2.90
CA SER A 61 20.49 -2.67 1.45
C SER A 61 19.89 -3.90 0.74
N ASP A 62 19.78 -5.05 1.42
CA ASP A 62 19.18 -6.27 0.85
C ASP A 62 17.66 -6.15 0.70
N ASP A 63 16.99 -5.40 1.57
CA ASP A 63 15.58 -5.07 1.41
C ASP A 63 15.37 -4.22 0.15
N TYR A 64 16.19 -3.19 -0.06
CA TYR A 64 16.12 -2.33 -1.26
C TYR A 64 16.37 -3.09 -2.56
N GLN A 65 17.32 -4.04 -2.55
CA GLN A 65 17.54 -4.94 -3.69
C GLN A 65 16.28 -5.75 -4.01
N ARG A 66 15.57 -6.22 -2.99
CA ARG A 66 14.29 -6.94 -3.19
C ARG A 66 13.19 -6.01 -3.67
N THR A 67 13.11 -4.77 -3.18
CA THR A 67 12.07 -3.80 -3.52
C THR A 67 11.99 -3.53 -5.01
N GLY A 68 13.14 -3.46 -5.69
CA GLY A 68 13.19 -3.26 -7.15
C GLY A 68 12.48 -4.35 -7.96
N HIS A 69 12.23 -5.54 -7.40
CA HIS A 69 11.45 -6.59 -8.07
C HIS A 69 9.93 -6.40 -7.96
N TYR A 70 9.47 -5.59 -7.00
CA TYR A 70 8.05 -5.37 -6.75
C TYR A 70 7.53 -4.08 -7.37
N VAL A 71 8.37 -3.03 -7.45
CA VAL A 71 7.94 -1.72 -7.94
C VAL A 71 8.26 -1.51 -9.42
N LYS A 72 7.52 -0.62 -10.07
CA LYS A 72 7.68 -0.30 -11.50
C LYS A 72 8.79 0.74 -11.70
N ASN A 73 9.34 0.78 -12.92
CA ASN A 73 10.27 1.86 -13.29
C ASN A 73 9.60 3.22 -13.14
N GLY A 74 10.30 4.16 -12.52
CA GLY A 74 9.78 5.50 -12.23
C GLY A 74 9.12 5.66 -10.86
N THR A 75 8.96 4.57 -10.08
CA THR A 75 8.53 4.68 -8.67
C THR A 75 9.60 5.38 -7.84
N LEU A 76 9.21 6.40 -7.06
CA LEU A 76 10.10 7.07 -6.11
C LEU A 76 10.41 6.15 -4.93
N ILE A 77 11.69 6.02 -4.57
CA ILE A 77 12.14 5.25 -3.40
C ILE A 77 12.85 6.19 -2.43
N TYR A 78 12.48 6.14 -1.14
CA TYR A 78 13.10 6.94 -0.08
C TYR A 78 13.45 6.09 1.15
N ASP A 79 14.58 6.40 1.78
CA ASP A 79 15.12 5.77 2.99
C ASP A 79 15.17 6.83 4.10
N ASP A 80 14.68 6.49 5.29
CA ASP A 80 14.62 7.39 6.46
C ASP A 80 14.11 8.80 6.09
N VAL A 81 13.00 8.84 5.33
CA VAL A 81 12.50 10.10 4.78
C VAL A 81 12.12 11.06 5.89
N THR A 82 12.60 12.29 5.79
CA THR A 82 12.25 13.33 6.75
C THR A 82 10.78 13.73 6.56
N GLY A 83 10.15 14.27 7.60
CA GLY A 83 8.77 14.76 7.50
C GLY A 83 8.60 15.84 6.41
N TYR A 84 9.62 16.70 6.23
CA TYR A 84 9.63 17.73 5.19
C TYR A 84 9.67 17.13 3.78
N GLU A 85 10.57 16.18 3.53
CA GLU A 85 10.68 15.51 2.23
C GLU A 85 9.40 14.75 1.88
N LEU A 86 8.86 13.99 2.83
CA LEU A 86 7.63 13.23 2.63
C LEU A 86 6.46 14.16 2.29
N GLU A 87 6.32 15.28 2.99
CA GLU A 87 5.32 16.31 2.68
C GLU A 87 5.52 16.87 1.26
N LYS A 88 6.74 17.23 0.86
CA LYS A 88 7.02 17.75 -0.49
C LYS A 88 6.79 16.73 -1.59
N PHE A 89 7.11 15.47 -1.37
CA PHE A 89 6.80 14.40 -2.32
C PHE A 89 5.28 14.22 -2.47
N ILE A 90 4.54 14.21 -1.37
CA ILE A 90 3.08 14.09 -1.39
C ILE A 90 2.42 15.29 -2.07
N GLU A 91 2.91 16.51 -1.82
CA GLU A 91 2.43 17.74 -2.50
C GLU A 91 2.69 17.70 -4.02
N GLY A 92 3.87 17.23 -4.44
CA GLY A 92 4.25 17.18 -5.86
C GLY A 92 3.57 16.05 -6.63
N ILE A 93 3.49 14.86 -6.03
CA ILE A 93 2.92 13.66 -6.67
C ILE A 93 1.40 13.65 -6.60
N ARG A 94 0.81 14.18 -5.51
CA ARG A 94 -0.63 14.14 -5.22
C ARG A 94 -1.24 12.74 -5.37
N PRO A 95 -0.77 11.74 -4.59
CA PRO A 95 -1.29 10.38 -4.69
C PRO A 95 -2.77 10.33 -4.27
N ASN A 96 -3.49 9.33 -4.78
CA ASN A 96 -4.88 9.08 -4.39
C ASN A 96 -5.00 8.48 -2.98
N LEU A 97 -3.95 7.83 -2.48
CA LEU A 97 -3.89 7.25 -1.14
C LEU A 97 -2.45 7.30 -0.58
N VAL A 98 -2.32 7.55 0.72
CA VAL A 98 -1.06 7.36 1.45
C VAL A 98 -1.22 6.28 2.51
N GLY A 99 -0.28 5.32 2.50
CA GLY A 99 -0.17 4.26 3.49
C GLY A 99 1.05 4.45 4.38
N SER A 100 0.86 4.87 5.65
CA SER A 100 1.99 5.12 6.55
C SER A 100 1.65 4.90 8.04
N GLY A 101 2.36 5.55 8.97
CA GLY A 101 2.19 5.44 10.41
C GLY A 101 1.22 6.46 11.01
N ILE A 102 1.04 6.40 12.33
CA ILE A 102 0.14 7.31 13.06
C ILE A 102 0.62 8.77 13.02
N LYS A 103 1.94 8.97 12.97
CA LYS A 103 2.55 10.30 12.99
C LYS A 103 2.27 11.07 11.69
N GLU A 104 2.18 10.33 10.58
CA GLU A 104 1.97 10.87 9.22
C GLU A 104 0.47 11.04 8.89
N LYS A 105 -0.43 10.34 9.61
CA LYS A 105 -1.88 10.31 9.32
C LYS A 105 -2.51 11.70 9.22
N TYR A 106 -2.42 12.49 10.28
CA TYR A 106 -3.17 13.74 10.39
C TYR A 106 -2.62 14.86 9.51
N PRO A 107 -1.29 15.03 9.35
CA PRO A 107 -0.74 15.96 8.36
C PRO A 107 -1.29 15.67 6.95
N VAL A 108 -1.24 14.41 6.50
CA VAL A 108 -1.68 14.04 5.15
C VAL A 108 -3.18 14.21 4.95
N GLN A 109 -4.00 13.84 5.96
CA GLN A 109 -5.44 14.06 5.90
C GLN A 109 -5.79 15.55 5.80
N LYS A 110 -5.04 16.44 6.46
CA LYS A 110 -5.24 17.90 6.35
C LYS A 110 -4.88 18.45 4.97
N MET A 111 -4.06 17.74 4.18
CA MET A 111 -3.80 18.06 2.77
C MET A 111 -4.91 17.56 1.82
N GLY A 112 -5.97 16.96 2.37
CA GLY A 112 -7.10 16.42 1.61
C GLY A 112 -6.78 15.11 0.87
N ILE A 113 -5.78 14.35 1.33
CA ILE A 113 -5.42 13.06 0.73
C ILE A 113 -5.90 11.92 1.64
N PRO A 114 -6.64 10.94 1.11
CA PRO A 114 -7.00 9.72 1.84
C PRO A 114 -5.77 9.04 2.45
N PHE A 115 -5.94 8.51 3.66
CA PHE A 115 -4.83 7.92 4.43
C PHE A 115 -5.26 6.61 5.08
N ARG A 116 -4.39 5.60 5.01
CA ARG A 116 -4.53 4.35 5.76
C ARG A 116 -3.30 4.07 6.61
N GLN A 117 -3.51 3.75 7.89
CA GLN A 117 -2.41 3.31 8.74
C GLN A 117 -1.96 1.90 8.35
N MET A 118 -0.76 1.76 7.82
CA MET A 118 -0.18 0.48 7.37
C MET A 118 0.65 -0.21 8.46
N HIS A 119 0.70 0.35 9.67
CA HIS A 119 1.25 -0.31 10.86
C HIS A 119 0.16 -1.00 11.69
N SER A 120 -0.86 -0.24 12.07
CA SER A 120 -1.96 -0.63 12.97
C SER A 120 -3.20 -1.14 12.23
N TRP A 121 -3.18 -1.12 10.89
CA TRP A 121 -4.35 -1.38 10.03
C TRP A 121 -5.52 -0.46 10.33
N ASP A 122 -5.26 0.71 10.90
CA ASP A 122 -6.26 1.66 11.39
C ASP A 122 -7.35 0.99 12.24
N TYR A 123 -6.92 0.09 13.15
CA TYR A 123 -7.77 -0.68 14.05
C TYR A 123 -8.71 -1.69 13.35
N SER A 124 -8.42 -2.01 12.09
CA SER A 124 -9.08 -3.06 11.31
C SER A 124 -8.18 -4.31 11.22
N GLY A 125 -8.15 -4.96 10.07
CA GLY A 125 -7.42 -6.20 9.81
C GLY A 125 -8.20 -7.45 10.23
N PRO A 126 -7.60 -8.65 10.05
CA PRO A 126 -6.25 -8.89 9.52
C PRO A 126 -6.13 -8.59 8.02
N TYR A 127 -4.93 -8.28 7.53
CA TYR A 127 -4.65 -8.11 6.08
C TYR A 127 -3.89 -9.27 5.44
N HIS A 128 -3.42 -10.23 6.24
CA HIS A 128 -2.74 -11.42 5.68
C HIS A 128 -3.74 -12.47 5.20
N GLY A 129 -3.41 -13.14 4.10
CA GLY A 129 -4.16 -14.29 3.57
C GLY A 129 -5.42 -13.90 2.79
N TYR A 130 -6.12 -14.92 2.29
CA TYR A 130 -7.30 -14.74 1.43
C TYR A 130 -8.43 -13.95 2.11
N ASP A 131 -8.76 -14.28 3.35
CA ASP A 131 -9.80 -13.57 4.10
C ASP A 131 -9.35 -12.13 4.42
N GLY A 132 -8.05 -11.93 4.67
CA GLY A 132 -7.49 -10.60 4.93
C GLY A 132 -7.49 -9.69 3.71
N PHE A 133 -7.35 -10.25 2.50
CA PHE A 133 -7.44 -9.49 1.25
C PHE A 133 -8.82 -8.84 1.07
N ALA A 134 -9.91 -9.52 1.46
CA ALA A 134 -11.25 -8.93 1.41
C ALA A 134 -11.40 -7.72 2.34
N ILE A 135 -10.76 -7.76 3.51
CA ILE A 135 -10.75 -6.66 4.49
C ILE A 135 -9.87 -5.52 3.99
N PHE A 136 -8.68 -5.83 3.47
CA PHE A 136 -7.79 -4.86 2.84
C PHE A 136 -8.49 -4.10 1.71
N ALA A 137 -9.12 -4.81 0.76
CA ALA A 137 -9.82 -4.19 -0.37
C ALA A 137 -10.96 -3.27 0.08
N ARG A 138 -11.74 -3.69 1.10
CA ARG A 138 -12.77 -2.84 1.72
C ARG A 138 -12.17 -1.57 2.32
N ASP A 139 -11.03 -1.67 2.97
CA ASP A 139 -10.44 -0.58 3.76
C ASP A 139 -9.68 0.44 2.92
N VAL A 140 -9.24 0.08 1.72
CA VAL A 140 -8.58 0.99 0.77
C VAL A 140 -9.55 1.64 -0.23
N ASP A 141 -10.78 1.12 -0.34
CA ASP A 141 -11.93 1.75 -1.01
C ASP A 141 -12.49 2.90 -0.15
N LEU A 142 -11.72 4.00 -0.04
CA LEU A 142 -12.01 5.19 0.77
C LEU A 142 -12.65 6.34 -0.03
#